data_AF-A0A505DAD8-F1
#
_entry.id   AF-A0A505DAD8-F1
#
_cell.length_a   1.000
_cell.length_b   1.000
_cell.length_c   1.000
_cell.angle_alpha   90.00
_cell.angle_beta   90.00
_cell.angle_gamma   90.00
#
_symmetry.space_group_name_H-M   'P 1'
#
loop_
_entity.id
_entity.type
_entity.pdbx_description
1 polymer ?
#
loop_
_entity_poly.entity_id
_entity_poly.type
_entity_poly.pdbx_seq_one_letter_code
_entity_poly.pdbx_strand_id
1 'polypeptide(L)'
;MEELAGRLAALDPDAGAAVQVIAYFDRLVEGRAGLEALVRGAAVLSGCPARLVDADRHVRIRVEPDGRRSDETGPVRPEWPSTPLSPGGAPAVWLERTGPPTVVDSMVLERAASAARLVLDRTRGRAPAHGTADDPALLETVLDPTAAVAARLHAARGLGLDPDGQARA
;
A
#
# COMPACT_ATOMS: atom_id res chain seq x y z
N MET A 1 -20.19 9.20 13.52
CA MET A 1 -20.05 8.21 12.42
C MET A 1 -20.98 7.02 12.61
N GLU A 2 -21.06 6.41 13.79
CA GLU A 2 -21.87 5.19 14.00
C GLU A 2 -23.38 5.39 13.76
N GLU A 3 -23.95 6.54 14.15
CA GLU A 3 -25.36 6.85 13.91
C GLU A 3 -25.70 7.00 12.41
N LEU A 4 -24.77 7.52 11.61
CA LEU A 4 -24.94 7.65 10.15
C LEU A 4 -24.83 6.28 9.46
N ALA A 5 -23.85 5.46 9.86
CA ALA A 5 -23.65 4.12 9.31
C ALA A 5 -24.86 3.21 9.59
N GLY A 6 -25.44 3.28 10.80
CA GLY A 6 -26.64 2.52 11.15
C GLY A 6 -27.87 2.93 10.34
N ARG A 7 -28.05 4.23 10.10
CA ARG A 7 -29.14 4.74 9.26
C ARG A 7 -28.96 4.37 7.78
N LEU A 8 -27.74 4.37 7.28
CA LEU A 8 -27.41 3.94 5.92
C LEU A 8 -27.60 2.43 5.75
N ALA A 9 -27.14 1.59 6.68
CA ALA A 9 -27.33 0.14 6.60
C ALA A 9 -28.80 -0.29 6.56
N ALA A 10 -29.70 0.49 7.19
CA ALA A 10 -31.14 0.25 7.15
C ALA A 10 -31.77 0.57 5.77
N LEU A 11 -31.10 1.39 4.96
CA LEU A 11 -31.52 1.78 3.60
C LEU A 11 -30.81 0.96 2.53
N ASP A 12 -29.50 0.76 2.71
CA ASP A 12 -28.58 0.04 1.84
C ASP A 12 -27.47 -0.57 2.72
N PRO A 13 -27.51 -1.90 2.95
CA PRO A 13 -26.50 -2.61 3.73
C PRO A 13 -25.07 -2.44 3.20
N ASP A 14 -24.89 -2.36 1.88
CA ASP A 14 -23.58 -2.25 1.25
C ASP A 14 -23.01 -0.85 1.47
N ALA A 15 -23.85 0.18 1.37
CA ALA A 15 -23.45 1.55 1.70
C ALA A 15 -23.09 1.69 3.19
N GLY A 16 -23.85 1.05 4.08
CA GLY A 16 -23.54 1.00 5.51
C GLY A 16 -22.17 0.34 5.78
N ALA A 17 -21.91 -0.79 5.15
CA ALA A 17 -20.64 -1.51 5.26
C ALA A 17 -19.46 -0.67 4.72
N ALA A 18 -19.64 0.01 3.58
CA ALA A 18 -18.61 0.90 3.03
C ALA A 18 -18.23 2.02 3.99
N VAL A 19 -19.21 2.66 4.64
CA VAL A 19 -18.96 3.71 5.65
C VAL A 19 -18.23 3.14 6.87
N GLN A 20 -18.55 1.92 7.29
CA GLN A 20 -17.84 1.26 8.39
C GLN A 20 -16.37 1.00 8.05
N VAL A 21 -16.08 0.54 6.83
CA VAL A 21 -14.70 0.34 6.35
C VAL A 21 -13.91 1.65 6.39
N ILE A 22 -14.48 2.74 5.86
CA ILE A 22 -13.86 4.06 5.88
C ILE A 22 -13.54 4.49 7.32
N ALA A 23 -14.56 4.46 8.20
CA ALA A 23 -14.41 4.86 9.60
C ALA A 23 -13.39 3.99 10.35
N TYR A 24 -13.26 2.70 10.01
CA TYR A 24 -12.28 1.82 10.61
C TYR A 24 -10.85 2.21 10.23
N PHE A 25 -10.57 2.39 8.93
CA PHE A 25 -9.23 2.78 8.48
C PHE A 25 -8.85 4.20 8.91
N ASP A 26 -9.82 5.12 8.98
CA ASP A 26 -9.59 6.47 9.49
C ASP A 26 -9.09 6.44 10.94
N ARG A 27 -9.71 5.61 11.80
CA ARG A 27 -9.24 5.41 13.19
C ARG A 27 -7.84 4.82 13.25
N LEU A 28 -7.50 3.87 12.36
CA LEU A 28 -6.14 3.32 12.30
C LEU A 28 -5.11 4.38 11.89
N VAL A 29 -5.45 5.23 10.93
CA VAL A 29 -4.58 6.34 10.49
C VAL A 29 -4.41 7.37 11.61
N GLU A 30 -5.50 7.79 12.24
CA GLU A 30 -5.49 8.74 13.37
C GLU A 30 -4.67 8.19 14.55
N GLY A 31 -4.85 6.91 14.87
CA GLY A 31 -4.08 6.19 15.89
C GLY A 31 -2.63 5.86 15.48
N ARG A 32 -2.18 6.29 14.28
CA ARG A 32 -0.84 6.02 13.73
C ARG A 32 -0.46 4.53 13.71
N ALA A 33 -1.44 3.67 13.44
CA ALA A 33 -1.25 2.23 13.39
C ALA A 33 -0.16 1.81 12.38
N GLY A 34 0.51 0.69 12.66
CA GLY A 34 1.52 0.12 11.76
C GLY A 34 0.90 -0.66 10.58
N LEU A 35 1.75 -1.06 9.63
CA LEU A 35 1.30 -1.79 8.42
C LEU A 35 0.58 -3.09 8.74
N GLU A 36 1.03 -3.85 9.74
CA GLU A 36 0.38 -5.11 10.10
C GLU A 36 -1.06 -4.88 10.60
N ALA A 37 -1.32 -3.80 11.33
CA ALA A 37 -2.68 -3.47 11.78
C ALA A 37 -3.60 -3.10 10.60
N LEU A 38 -3.06 -2.45 9.56
CA LEU A 38 -3.81 -2.15 8.34
C LEU A 38 -4.15 -3.43 7.57
N VAL A 39 -3.18 -4.33 7.37
CA VAL A 39 -3.41 -5.61 6.68
C VAL A 39 -4.36 -6.49 7.47
N ARG A 40 -4.27 -6.47 8.80
CA ARG A 40 -5.22 -7.15 9.69
C ARG A 40 -6.63 -6.60 9.54
N GLY A 41 -6.78 -5.27 9.49
CA GLY A 41 -8.06 -4.63 9.17
C GLY A 41 -8.64 -5.12 7.85
N ALA A 42 -7.82 -5.15 6.80
CA ALA A 42 -8.24 -5.64 5.49
C ALA A 42 -8.69 -7.11 5.51
N ALA A 43 -7.96 -7.99 6.20
CA ALA A 43 -8.31 -9.40 6.29
C ALA A 43 -9.63 -9.62 7.06
N VAL A 44 -9.79 -8.96 8.21
CA VAL A 44 -10.98 -9.12 9.07
C VAL A 44 -12.23 -8.54 8.40
N LEU A 45 -12.13 -7.35 7.79
CA LEU A 45 -13.28 -6.69 7.16
C LEU A 45 -13.72 -7.37 5.85
N SER A 46 -12.78 -7.94 5.09
CA SER A 46 -13.10 -8.70 3.88
C SER A 46 -13.51 -10.15 4.17
N GLY A 47 -13.12 -10.70 5.32
CA GLY A 47 -13.33 -12.12 5.66
C GLY A 47 -12.49 -13.08 4.82
N CYS A 48 -11.39 -12.62 4.21
CA CYS A 48 -10.41 -13.47 3.52
C CYS A 48 -8.98 -13.04 3.86
N PRO A 49 -7.96 -13.87 3.58
CA PRO A 49 -6.59 -13.48 3.84
C PRO A 49 -6.22 -12.23 3.03
N ALA A 50 -5.50 -11.30 3.64
CA ALA A 50 -5.03 -10.09 3.00
C ALA A 50 -3.50 -10.03 3.00
N ARG A 51 -2.93 -9.47 1.92
CA ARG A 51 -1.48 -9.27 1.80
C ARG A 51 -1.13 -7.84 1.47
N LEU A 52 -0.01 -7.39 2.01
CA LEU A 52 0.73 -6.21 1.55
C LEU A 52 2.10 -6.68 1.06
N VAL A 53 2.39 -6.39 -0.21
CA VAL A 53 3.67 -6.67 -0.86
C VAL A 53 4.16 -5.39 -1.52
N ASP A 54 5.26 -4.84 -1.02
CA ASP A 54 5.98 -3.71 -1.61
C ASP A 54 7.43 -4.17 -1.81
N ALA A 55 7.78 -4.50 -3.06
CA ALA A 55 9.09 -5.05 -3.41
C ALA A 55 10.20 -4.00 -3.19
N ASP A 56 9.93 -2.74 -3.52
CA ASP A 56 10.89 -1.64 -3.42
C ASP A 56 11.28 -1.38 -1.96
N ARG A 57 10.32 -1.56 -1.04
CA ARG A 57 10.53 -1.38 0.40
C ARG A 57 10.78 -2.68 1.17
N HIS A 58 10.91 -3.81 0.47
CA HIS A 58 11.05 -5.15 1.06
C HIS A 58 9.97 -5.48 2.11
N VAL A 59 8.75 -4.97 1.93
CA VAL A 59 7.63 -5.25 2.84
C VAL A 59 6.85 -6.44 2.29
N ARG A 60 6.67 -7.45 3.14
CA ARG A 60 5.77 -8.58 2.89
C ARG A 60 5.02 -8.91 4.17
N ILE A 61 3.71 -8.71 4.16
CA ILE A 61 2.83 -9.00 5.30
C ILE A 61 1.66 -9.79 4.76
N ARG A 62 1.29 -10.86 5.47
CA ARG A 62 0.09 -11.64 5.21
C ARG A 62 -0.66 -11.82 6.52
N VAL A 63 -1.97 -11.59 6.49
CA VAL A 63 -2.84 -11.78 7.65
C VAL A 63 -4.04 -12.61 7.24
N GLU A 64 -4.36 -13.61 8.06
CA GLU A 64 -5.50 -14.50 7.90
C GLU A 64 -6.81 -13.80 8.31
N PRO A 65 -7.99 -14.35 7.92
CA PRO A 65 -9.29 -13.73 8.21
C PRO A 65 -9.60 -13.57 9.71
N ASP A 66 -8.99 -14.41 10.55
CA ASP A 66 -9.08 -14.33 12.02
C ASP A 66 -8.18 -13.23 12.62
N GLY A 67 -7.48 -12.49 11.76
CA GLY A 67 -6.57 -11.42 12.09
C GLY A 67 -5.16 -11.89 12.46
N ARG A 68 -4.84 -13.18 12.42
CA ARG A 68 -3.50 -13.66 12.78
C ARG A 68 -2.53 -13.47 11.62
N ARG A 69 -1.34 -12.95 11.92
CA ARG A 69 -0.26 -12.88 10.93
C ARG A 69 0.18 -14.29 10.55
N SER A 70 0.41 -14.49 9.26
CA SER A 70 1.01 -15.70 8.70
C SER A 70 2.36 -15.36 8.09
N ASP A 71 3.37 -16.18 8.38
CA ASP A 71 4.70 -16.06 7.76
C ASP A 71 4.80 -16.87 6.45
N GLU A 72 3.69 -17.46 6.00
CA GLU A 72 3.66 -18.19 4.73
C GLU A 72 3.90 -17.25 3.55
N THR A 73 4.94 -17.57 2.77
CA THR A 73 5.45 -16.73 1.69
C THR A 73 5.02 -17.19 0.29
N GLY A 74 3.92 -17.94 0.17
CA GLY A 74 3.40 -18.43 -1.10
C GLY A 74 3.26 -17.34 -2.18
N PRO A 75 3.23 -17.70 -3.48
CA PRO A 75 3.16 -16.73 -4.56
C PRO A 75 1.86 -15.92 -4.49
N VAL A 76 1.94 -14.64 -4.87
CA VAL A 76 0.76 -13.82 -5.12
C VAL A 76 0.19 -14.20 -6.47
N ARG A 77 -1.13 -14.36 -6.55
CA ARG A 77 -1.81 -14.77 -7.78
C ARG A 77 -2.44 -13.56 -8.48
N PRO A 78 -2.20 -13.34 -9.79
CA PRO A 78 -2.73 -12.18 -10.51
C PRO A 78 -4.26 -12.09 -10.55
N GLU A 79 -4.95 -13.22 -10.43
CA GLU A 79 -6.42 -13.29 -10.41
C GLU A 79 -7.06 -12.76 -9.11
N TRP A 80 -6.27 -12.49 -8.08
CA TRP A 80 -6.74 -11.95 -6.81
C TRP A 80 -7.03 -10.45 -6.92
N PRO A 81 -8.16 -9.96 -6.35
CA PRO A 81 -8.43 -8.53 -6.25
C PRO A 81 -7.27 -7.79 -5.58
N SER A 82 -6.83 -6.71 -6.21
CA SER A 82 -5.70 -5.94 -5.73
C SER A 82 -5.76 -4.48 -6.13
N THR A 83 -4.97 -3.67 -5.44
CA THR A 83 -4.77 -2.26 -5.78
C THR A 83 -3.31 -1.86 -5.51
N PRO A 84 -2.74 -0.95 -6.32
CA PRO A 84 -1.42 -0.42 -6.05
C PRO A 84 -1.44 0.59 -4.89
N LEU A 85 -0.28 0.84 -4.28
CA LEU A 85 -0.14 1.89 -3.24
C LEU A 85 -0.28 3.31 -3.82
N SER A 86 0.13 3.48 -5.08
CA SER A 86 0.09 4.74 -5.82
C SER A 86 -0.58 4.53 -7.19
N PRO A 87 -1.31 5.52 -7.72
CA PRO A 87 -1.89 5.43 -9.06
C PRO A 87 -0.85 5.05 -10.12
N GLY A 88 -1.16 4.06 -10.96
CA GLY A 88 -0.25 3.56 -12.01
C GLY A 88 0.91 2.68 -11.52
N GLY A 89 1.04 2.45 -10.22
CA GLY A 89 2.05 1.54 -9.66
C GLY A 89 1.71 0.06 -9.81
N ALA A 90 2.65 -0.81 -9.41
CA ALA A 90 2.41 -2.24 -9.33
C ALA A 90 1.40 -2.58 -8.20
N PRO A 91 0.54 -3.61 -8.36
CA PRO A 91 -0.40 -4.00 -7.32
C PRO A 91 0.32 -4.47 -6.07
N ALA A 92 -0.15 -4.01 -4.91
CA ALA A 92 0.60 -4.13 -3.66
C ALA A 92 -0.26 -4.61 -2.50
N VAL A 93 -1.53 -4.19 -2.43
CA VAL A 93 -2.50 -4.74 -1.48
C VAL A 93 -3.36 -5.76 -2.21
N TRP A 94 -3.51 -6.94 -1.63
CA TRP A 94 -4.20 -8.07 -2.24
C TRP A 94 -5.19 -8.71 -1.27
N LEU A 95 -6.30 -9.20 -1.80
CA LEU A 95 -7.24 -10.08 -1.09
C LEU A 95 -7.17 -11.48 -1.73
N GLU A 96 -6.84 -12.50 -0.94
CA GLU A 96 -6.64 -13.88 -1.42
C GLU A 96 -7.98 -14.58 -1.67
N ARG A 97 -8.68 -14.14 -2.71
CA ARG A 97 -9.94 -14.74 -3.17
C ARG A 97 -10.05 -14.69 -4.67
N THR A 98 -10.86 -15.58 -5.22
CA THR A 98 -11.21 -15.62 -6.64
C THR A 98 -12.62 -15.12 -6.85
N GLY A 99 -12.88 -14.50 -8.00
CA GLY A 99 -14.19 -13.97 -8.37
C GLY A 99 -14.23 -12.44 -8.35
N PRO A 100 -15.35 -11.85 -8.78
CA PRO A 100 -15.50 -10.40 -8.80
C PRO A 100 -15.45 -9.83 -7.38
N PRO A 101 -14.71 -8.72 -7.14
CA PRO A 101 -14.68 -8.08 -5.83
C PRO A 101 -16.06 -7.52 -5.48
N THR A 102 -16.43 -7.64 -4.21
CA THR A 102 -17.60 -6.95 -3.67
C THR A 102 -17.34 -5.44 -3.53
N VAL A 103 -18.40 -4.66 -3.22
CA VAL A 103 -18.27 -3.24 -2.88
C VAL A 103 -17.37 -3.07 -1.65
N VAL A 104 -17.54 -3.93 -0.64
CA VAL A 104 -16.72 -3.94 0.58
C VAL A 104 -15.27 -4.27 0.25
N ASP A 105 -15.00 -5.26 -0.60
CA ASP A 105 -13.63 -5.61 -1.02
C ASP A 105 -12.94 -4.43 -1.71
N SER A 106 -13.65 -3.76 -2.61
CA SER A 106 -13.15 -2.61 -3.34
C SER A 106 -12.82 -1.45 -2.40
N MET A 107 -13.70 -1.18 -1.43
CA MET A 107 -13.49 -0.15 -0.41
C MET A 107 -12.34 -0.51 0.53
N VAL A 108 -12.26 -1.77 1.00
CA VAL A 108 -11.16 -2.25 1.84
C VAL A 108 -9.83 -2.08 1.14
N LEU A 109 -9.72 -2.49 -0.13
CA LEU A 109 -8.51 -2.32 -0.92
C LEU A 109 -8.10 -0.85 -1.03
N GLU A 110 -9.02 0.04 -1.42
CA GLU A 110 -8.74 1.47 -1.58
C GLU A 110 -8.29 2.13 -0.27
N ARG A 111 -9.02 1.89 0.82
CA ARG A 111 -8.71 2.44 2.14
C ARG A 111 -7.41 1.88 2.72
N ALA A 112 -7.19 0.57 2.59
CA ALA A 112 -5.97 -0.09 3.08
C ALA A 112 -4.73 0.41 2.33
N ALA A 113 -4.78 0.53 1.00
CA ALA A 113 -3.65 1.02 0.21
C ALA A 113 -3.34 2.49 0.49
N SER A 114 -4.36 3.33 0.60
CA SER A 114 -4.19 4.74 0.97
C SER A 114 -3.56 4.90 2.35
N ALA A 115 -4.04 4.15 3.35
CA ALA A 115 -3.47 4.17 4.70
C ALA A 115 -2.04 3.58 4.73
N ALA A 116 -1.79 2.50 3.99
CA ALA A 116 -0.46 1.89 3.90
C ALA A 116 0.54 2.84 3.27
N ARG A 117 0.16 3.58 2.22
CA ARG A 117 1.01 4.63 1.64
C ARG A 117 1.41 5.67 2.69
N LEU A 118 0.44 6.19 3.45
CA LEU A 118 0.72 7.15 4.54
C LEU A 118 1.70 6.59 5.57
N VAL A 119 1.54 5.32 5.96
CA VAL A 119 2.44 4.66 6.92
C VAL A 119 3.83 4.44 6.34
N LEU A 120 3.94 4.04 5.07
CA LEU A 120 5.23 3.81 4.43
C LEU A 120 6.00 5.13 4.20
N ASP A 121 5.30 6.19 3.82
CA ASP A 121 5.88 7.51 3.59
C ASP A 121 6.41 8.13 4.89
N ARG A 122 5.71 7.95 6.02
CA ARG A 122 6.19 8.42 7.34
C ARG A 122 7.34 7.57 7.89
N THR A 123 7.35 6.25 7.67
CA THR A 123 8.44 5.37 8.14
C THR A 123 9.71 5.49 7.32
N ARG A 124 9.64 6.09 6.12
CA ARG A 124 10.81 6.42 5.31
C ARG A 124 11.71 7.48 5.90
N GLY A 125 11.31 8.19 6.97
CA GLY A 125 12.14 9.09 7.77
C GLY A 125 13.28 9.78 7.01
N ARG A 126 13.04 11.03 6.54
CA ARG A 126 14.07 11.97 6.06
C ARG A 126 14.61 11.73 4.64
N ALA A 127 13.72 11.67 3.65
CA ALA A 127 14.00 12.12 2.28
C ALA A 127 13.09 13.33 1.97
N PRO A 128 13.53 14.34 1.20
CA PRO A 128 12.86 15.63 1.07
C PRO A 128 11.41 15.48 0.55
N ALA A 129 10.56 16.45 0.90
CA ALA A 129 9.12 16.49 0.59
C ALA A 129 8.78 16.64 -0.91
N HIS A 130 9.76 16.51 -1.79
CA HIS A 130 9.54 16.41 -3.23
C HIS A 130 9.46 14.92 -3.57
N GLY A 131 8.55 14.52 -4.47
CA GLY A 131 8.53 13.13 -4.94
C GLY A 131 9.95 12.70 -5.31
N THR A 132 10.33 11.44 -5.13
CA THR A 132 11.73 11.02 -5.32
C THR A 132 12.27 11.29 -6.72
N ALA A 133 11.41 11.60 -7.70
CA ALA A 133 11.74 12.11 -9.03
C ALA A 133 12.32 13.54 -9.04
N ASP A 134 12.02 14.36 -8.04
CA ASP A 134 12.39 15.77 -7.89
C ASP A 134 13.31 15.99 -6.66
N ASP A 135 14.12 14.99 -6.27
CA ASP A 135 15.09 15.12 -5.17
C ASP A 135 16.44 15.64 -5.70
N PRO A 136 16.83 16.89 -5.41
CA PRO A 136 18.08 17.46 -5.90
C PRO A 136 19.32 16.70 -5.43
N ALA A 137 19.29 16.10 -4.24
CA ALA A 137 20.43 15.35 -3.70
C ALA A 137 20.65 14.03 -4.47
N LEU A 138 19.57 13.38 -4.91
CA LEU A 138 19.67 12.20 -5.77
C LEU A 138 20.19 12.59 -7.15
N LEU A 139 19.74 13.71 -7.71
CA LEU A 139 20.24 14.22 -8.99
C LEU A 139 21.73 14.56 -8.92
N GLU A 140 22.18 15.27 -7.89
CA GLU A 140 23.59 15.57 -7.64
C GLU A 140 24.41 14.27 -7.51
N THR A 141 23.92 13.29 -6.76
CA THR A 141 24.60 12.00 -6.57
C THR A 141 24.72 11.21 -7.88
N VAL A 142 23.69 11.20 -8.73
CA VAL A 142 23.74 10.53 -10.05
C VAL A 142 24.74 11.21 -10.98
N LEU A 143 24.84 12.54 -10.93
CA LEU A 143 25.72 13.34 -11.79
C LEU A 143 27.16 13.44 -11.27
N ASP A 144 27.43 13.09 -10.01
CA ASP A 144 28.77 13.15 -9.41
C ASP A 144 29.66 12.01 -9.92
N PRO A 145 30.71 12.29 -10.72
CA PRO A 145 31.61 11.25 -11.23
C PRO A 145 32.47 10.62 -10.14
N THR A 146 32.61 11.28 -8.98
CA THR A 146 33.44 10.83 -7.86
C THR A 146 32.66 9.94 -6.88
N ALA A 147 31.33 9.97 -6.93
CA ALA A 147 30.49 9.12 -6.10
C ALA A 147 30.66 7.63 -6.45
N ALA A 148 30.58 6.76 -5.44
CA ALA A 148 30.66 5.32 -5.64
C ALA A 148 29.55 4.81 -6.56
N VAL A 149 29.86 3.84 -7.44
CA VAL A 149 28.91 3.27 -8.41
C VAL A 149 27.61 2.80 -7.75
N ALA A 150 27.71 2.14 -6.59
CA ALA A 150 26.56 1.68 -5.83
C ALA A 150 25.64 2.83 -5.36
N ALA A 151 26.22 3.97 -4.98
CA ALA A 151 25.47 5.16 -4.57
C ALA A 151 24.75 5.79 -5.77
N ARG A 152 25.42 5.87 -6.92
CA ARG A 152 24.79 6.39 -8.16
C ARG A 152 23.65 5.50 -8.65
N LEU A 153 23.81 4.17 -8.59
CA LEU A 153 22.75 3.22 -8.94
C LEU A 153 21.56 3.28 -7.97
N HIS A 154 21.82 3.53 -6.68
CA HIS A 154 20.75 3.73 -5.71
C HIS A 154 19.97 5.02 -6.00
N ALA A 155 20.67 6.12 -6.28
CA ALA A 155 20.06 7.39 -6.59
C ALA A 155 19.27 7.38 -7.92
N ALA A 156 19.78 6.71 -8.95
CA ALA A 156 19.08 6.53 -10.22
C ALA A 156 17.74 5.81 -10.03
N ARG A 157 17.71 4.71 -9.24
CA ARG A 157 16.45 4.02 -8.90
C ARG A 157 15.51 4.90 -8.09
N GLY A 158 16.03 5.73 -7.19
CA GLY A 158 15.23 6.70 -6.44
C GLY A 158 14.52 7.71 -7.35
N LEU A 159 15.20 8.18 -8.40
CA LEU A 159 14.64 9.06 -9.43
C LEU A 159 13.71 8.34 -10.43
N GLY A 160 13.54 7.02 -10.32
CA GLY A 160 12.76 6.22 -11.27
C GLY A 160 13.47 5.97 -12.61
N LEU A 161 14.79 6.13 -12.67
CA LEU A 161 15.60 5.84 -13.85
C LEU A 161 15.94 4.35 -13.91
N ASP A 162 15.84 3.76 -15.10
CA ASP A 162 16.36 2.43 -15.39
C ASP A 162 17.89 2.50 -15.57
N PRO A 163 18.69 1.91 -14.66
CA PRO A 163 20.15 1.97 -14.75
C PRO A 163 20.71 1.19 -15.95
N ASP A 164 19.93 0.28 -16.53
CA ASP A 164 20.31 -0.49 -17.72
C ASP A 164 19.68 0.09 -19.01
N GLY A 165 18.91 1.17 -18.88
CA GLY A 165 18.26 1.88 -19.97
C GLY A 165 19.21 2.75 -20.77
N GLN A 166 18.80 3.11 -22.00
CA GLN A 166 19.58 4.02 -22.84
C GLN A 166 19.34 5.49 -22.43
N ALA A 167 20.42 6.18 -22.06
CA ALA A 167 20.40 7.64 -21.92
C ALA A 167 20.49 8.32 -23.30
N ARG A 168 19.77 9.43 -23.49
CA ARG A 168 19.89 10.30 -24.66
C ARG A 168 20.60 11.59 -24.25
N ALA A 169 21.54 12.04 -25.07
CA ALA A 169 22.22 13.32 -24.94
C ALA A 169 21.56 14.37 -25.85
#